data_AF-G7DTT7-F1
#
_entry.id   AF-G7DTT7-F1
#
_cell.length_a   1.000
_cell.length_b   1.000
_cell.length_c   1.000
_cell.angle_alpha   90.00
_cell.angle_beta   90.00
_cell.angle_gamma   90.00
#
_symmetry.space_group_name_H-M   'P 1'
#
loop_
_entity.id
_entity.type
_entity.pdbx_description
1 polymer ?
#
loop_
_entity_poly.entity_id
_entity_poly.type
_entity_poly.pdbx_seq_one_letter_code
_entity_poly.pdbx_strand_id
1 'polypeptide(L)'
;MRTTQLRMAKAPAPKPQPRFAMPVKAQAFNIMSITPSVMMRWAPTLAVWGVAAAGGILVYASSIPKFQQDVLLKVPLVKEYYKDTKPDEDKPF
;
A
#
# COMPACT_ATOMS: atom_id res chain seq x y z
N MET A 1 50.07 51.61 26.95
CA MET A 1 49.45 50.54 27.75
C MET A 1 47.98 50.43 27.36
N ARG A 2 47.59 49.46 26.51
CA ARG A 2 46.19 49.19 26.14
C ARG A 2 45.93 47.71 26.38
N THR A 3 45.31 47.41 27.52
CA THR A 3 44.91 46.04 27.86
C THR A 3 43.47 45.85 27.41
N THR A 4 43.31 45.24 26.24
CA THR A 4 42.03 44.76 25.71
C THR A 4 41.52 43.66 26.63
N GLN A 5 40.64 44.01 27.56
CA GLN A 5 39.88 43.02 28.32
C GLN A 5 38.87 42.38 27.38
N LEU A 6 39.25 41.25 26.80
CA LEU A 6 38.34 40.31 26.15
C LEU A 6 37.33 39.86 27.20
N ARG A 7 36.19 40.54 27.23
CA ARG A 7 35.00 40.11 27.94
C ARG A 7 34.54 38.82 27.27
N MET A 8 35.11 37.69 27.68
CA MET A 8 34.56 36.37 27.39
C MET A 8 33.13 36.37 27.94
N ALA A 9 32.16 36.63 27.07
CA ALA A 9 30.78 36.36 27.35
C ALA A 9 30.67 34.86 27.63
N LYS A 10 30.57 34.51 28.92
CA LYS A 10 30.25 33.17 29.39
C LYS A 10 29.06 32.69 28.56
N ALA A 11 29.29 31.68 27.71
CA ALA A 11 28.22 31.08 26.93
C ALA A 11 27.08 30.67 27.90
N PRO A 12 25.81 30.93 27.54
CA PRO A 12 24.70 30.54 28.39
C PRO A 12 24.77 29.03 28.64
N ALA A 13 24.67 28.63 29.90
CA ALA A 13 24.75 27.23 30.29
C ALA A 13 23.74 26.37 29.49
N PRO A 14 24.13 25.18 29.01
CA PRO A 14 23.20 24.30 28.33
C PRO A 14 22.05 23.97 29.27
N LYS A 15 20.81 24.21 28.81
CA LYS A 15 19.60 23.92 29.60
C LYS A 15 19.63 22.44 30.02
N PRO A 16 19.43 22.12 31.32
CA PRO A 16 19.42 20.74 31.78
C PRO A 16 18.24 20.02 31.11
N GLN A 17 18.55 19.12 30.19
CA GLN A 17 17.53 18.25 29.61
C GLN A 17 17.13 17.24 30.68
N PRO A 18 15.82 17.02 30.93
CA PRO A 18 15.40 16.00 31.87
C PRO A 18 15.89 14.65 31.36
N ARG A 19 16.59 13.90 32.22
CA ARG A 19 17.10 12.53 31.94
C ARG A 19 16.00 11.56 31.52
N PHE A 20 14.74 11.93 31.76
CA PHE A 20 13.52 11.17 31.45
C PHE A 20 12.54 11.95 30.57
N ALA A 21 13.04 12.75 29.61
CA ALA A 21 12.20 13.27 28.56
C ALA A 21 11.77 12.12 27.64
N MET A 22 10.54 11.62 27.77
CA MET A 22 9.98 10.73 26.75
C MET A 22 9.88 11.54 25.45
N PRO A 23 10.48 11.08 24.33
CA PRO A 23 10.22 11.71 23.05
C PRO A 23 8.76 11.44 22.71
N VAL A 24 7.88 12.39 23.02
CA VAL A 24 6.49 12.39 22.55
C VAL A 24 6.58 12.58 21.05
N LYS A 25 6.66 11.47 20.30
CA LYS A 25 6.51 11.51 18.86
C LYS A 25 5.11 12.06 18.62
N ALA A 26 5.03 13.22 17.95
CA ALA A 26 3.78 13.82 17.57
C ALA A 26 2.88 12.73 16.97
N GLN A 27 1.74 12.50 17.59
CA GLN A 27 0.85 11.39 17.27
C GLN A 27 0.37 11.60 15.83
N ALA A 28 1.01 10.92 14.88
CA ALA A 28 0.64 10.97 13.48
C ALA A 28 -0.78 10.43 13.35
N PHE A 29 -1.59 11.13 12.56
CA PHE A 29 -2.98 10.86 12.21
C PHE A 29 -3.43 9.41 12.54
N ASN A 30 -4.17 9.29 13.64
CA ASN A 30 -4.77 8.05 14.14
C ASN A 30 -6.29 8.25 14.08
N ILE A 31 -6.97 7.40 13.32
CA ILE A 31 -8.42 7.22 13.43
C ILE A 31 -8.64 5.87 14.07
N MET A 32 -9.21 5.84 15.29
CA MET A 32 -9.62 4.59 15.95
C MET A 32 -8.51 3.53 16.04
N SER A 33 -7.27 3.92 16.33
CA SER A 33 -6.09 3.04 16.38
C SER A 33 -5.59 2.50 15.03
N ILE A 34 -6.16 2.95 13.91
CA ILE A 34 -5.62 2.69 12.57
C ILE A 34 -4.53 3.73 12.32
N THR A 35 -3.29 3.28 12.41
CA THR A 35 -2.10 4.07 12.06
C THR A 35 -1.52 3.53 10.74
N PRO A 36 -0.90 4.37 9.88
CA PRO A 36 -0.27 3.89 8.64
C PRO A 36 0.71 2.73 8.84
N SER A 37 1.43 2.71 9.97
CA SER A 37 2.32 1.60 10.34
C SER A 37 1.58 0.27 10.52
N VAL A 38 0.38 0.28 11.08
CA VAL A 38 -0.45 -0.92 11.23
C VAL A 38 -0.94 -1.39 9.87
N MET A 39 -1.39 -0.48 8.99
CA MET A 39 -1.81 -0.84 7.63
C MET A 39 -0.68 -1.50 6.84
N MET A 40 0.54 -0.94 6.90
CA MET A 40 1.71 -1.51 6.22
C MET A 40 2.08 -2.90 6.76
N ARG A 41 1.84 -3.16 8.06
CA ARG A 41 2.05 -4.49 8.65
C ARG A 41 1.07 -5.53 8.11
N TRP A 42 -0.18 -5.15 7.83
CA TRP A 42 -1.20 -6.06 7.29
C TRP A 42 -1.20 -6.17 5.77
N ALA A 43 -0.55 -5.23 5.06
CA ALA A 43 -0.46 -5.20 3.60
C ALA A 43 -0.12 -6.56 2.95
N PRO A 44 0.92 -7.32 3.36
CA PRO A 44 1.23 -8.60 2.73
C PRO A 44 0.12 -9.64 2.94
N THR A 45 -0.52 -9.67 4.11
CA THR A 45 -1.62 -10.60 4.40
C THR A 45 -2.85 -10.26 3.54
N LEU A 46 -3.20 -8.98 3.46
CA LEU A 46 -4.30 -8.51 2.60
C LEU A 46 -4.01 -8.73 1.12
N ALA A 47 -2.75 -8.64 0.69
CA ALA A 47 -2.35 -8.97 -0.67
C ALA A 47 -2.63 -10.45 -0.99
N VAL A 48 -2.25 -11.38 -0.11
CA VAL A 48 -2.54 -12.81 -0.28
C VAL A 48 -4.04 -13.07 -0.35
N TRP A 49 -4.82 -12.48 0.55
CA TRP A 49 -6.28 -12.58 0.53
C TRP A 49 -6.90 -11.95 -0.72
N GLY A 50 -6.37 -10.83 -1.19
CA GLY A 50 -6.80 -10.19 -2.43
C GLY A 50 -6.56 -11.09 -3.65
N VAL A 51 -5.41 -11.75 -3.73
CA VAL A 51 -5.11 -12.72 -4.79
C VAL A 51 -6.07 -13.92 -4.72
N ALA A 52 -6.31 -14.47 -3.52
CA ALA A 52 -7.24 -15.58 -3.34
C ALA A 52 -8.67 -15.21 -3.73
N ALA A 53 -9.15 -14.04 -3.30
CA ALA A 53 -10.48 -13.53 -3.64
C ALA A 53 -10.62 -13.28 -5.15
N ALA A 54 -9.61 -12.68 -5.78
CA ALA A 54 -9.59 -12.47 -7.22
C ALA A 54 -9.64 -13.81 -7.98
N GLY A 55 -8.87 -14.81 -7.53
CA GLY A 55 -8.95 -16.17 -8.07
C GLY A 55 -10.34 -16.78 -7.95
N GLY A 56 -10.99 -16.64 -6.80
CA GLY A 56 -12.37 -17.09 -6.59
C GLY A 56 -13.36 -16.41 -7.55
N ILE A 57 -13.25 -15.08 -7.72
CA ILE A 57 -14.09 -14.32 -8.65
C ILE A 57 -13.86 -14.79 -10.10
N LEU A 58 -12.60 -15.01 -10.50
CA LEU A 58 -12.26 -15.48 -11.85
C LEU A 58 -12.94 -16.82 -12.18
N VAL A 59 -12.97 -17.74 -11.22
CA VAL A 59 -13.64 -19.04 -11.38
C VAL A 59 -15.16 -18.88 -11.38
N TYR A 60 -15.70 -18.14 -10.43
CA TYR A 60 -17.15 -17.99 -10.27
C TYR A 60 -17.79 -17.23 -11.45
N ALA A 61 -17.15 -16.17 -11.92
CA ALA A 61 -17.62 -15.34 -13.04
C ALA A 61 -17.24 -15.91 -14.41
N SER A 62 -16.56 -17.07 -14.47
CA SER A 62 -16.11 -17.68 -15.72
C SER A 62 -17.23 -18.01 -16.70
N SER A 63 -18.46 -18.20 -16.23
CA SER A 63 -19.63 -18.49 -17.08
C SER A 63 -20.28 -17.25 -17.70
N ILE A 64 -19.89 -16.04 -17.28
CA ILE A 64 -20.49 -14.79 -17.74
C ILE A 64 -19.79 -14.36 -19.05
N PRO A 65 -20.49 -14.30 -20.20
CA PRO A 65 -19.84 -14.01 -21.49
C PRO A 65 -19.08 -12.67 -21.50
N LYS A 66 -19.65 -11.64 -20.86
CA LYS A 66 -19.02 -10.32 -20.74
C LYS A 66 -17.71 -10.37 -19.95
N PHE A 67 -17.66 -11.17 -18.88
CA PHE A 67 -16.45 -11.32 -18.07
C PHE A 67 -15.37 -12.11 -18.81
N GLN A 68 -15.75 -13.11 -19.60
CA GLN A 68 -14.80 -13.81 -20.47
C GLN A 68 -14.12 -12.86 -21.45
N GLN A 69 -14.91 -12.01 -22.12
CA GLN A 69 -14.41 -11.05 -23.12
C GLN A 69 -13.53 -9.96 -22.50
N ASP A 70 -13.97 -9.39 -21.37
CA ASP A 70 -13.30 -8.24 -20.77
C ASP A 70 -12.10 -8.58 -19.89
N VAL A 71 -12.10 -9.77 -19.26
CA VAL A 71 -11.09 -10.17 -18.27
C VAL A 71 -10.33 -11.41 -18.74
N LEU A 72 -11.02 -12.54 -18.97
CA LEU A 72 -10.35 -13.82 -19.18
C LEU A 72 -9.57 -13.89 -20.51
N LEU A 73 -10.04 -13.24 -21.58
CA LEU A 73 -9.31 -13.12 -22.84
C LEU A 73 -8.03 -12.27 -22.73
N LYS A 74 -7.90 -11.43 -21.70
CA LYS A 74 -6.70 -10.61 -21.46
C LYS A 74 -5.65 -11.34 -20.64
N VAL A 75 -5.99 -12.47 -20.03
CA VAL A 75 -5.04 -13.29 -19.27
C VAL A 75 -4.30 -14.21 -20.24
N PRO A 76 -2.99 -14.01 -20.48
CA PRO A 76 -2.27 -14.70 -21.56
C PRO A 76 -2.21 -16.23 -21.38
N LEU A 77 -2.34 -16.73 -20.15
CA LEU A 77 -2.31 -18.16 -19.85
C LEU A 77 -3.62 -18.89 -20.17
N VAL A 78 -4.77 -18.22 -20.12
CA VAL A 78 -6.09 -18.84 -20.30
C VAL A 78 -6.86 -18.32 -21.51
N LYS A 79 -6.31 -17.33 -22.21
CA LYS A 79 -6.93 -16.69 -23.38
C LYS A 79 -7.41 -17.70 -24.43
N GLU A 80 -6.57 -18.67 -24.79
CA GLU A 80 -6.89 -19.63 -25.86
C GLU A 80 -8.07 -20.54 -25.49
N TYR A 81 -8.32 -20.78 -24.20
CA TYR A 81 -9.47 -21.58 -23.76
C TYR A 81 -10.82 -20.85 -23.95
N TYR A 82 -10.82 -19.52 -23.82
CA TYR A 82 -12.03 -18.69 -23.93
C TYR A 82 -12.22 -18.07 -25.31
N LYS A 83 -11.31 -18.33 -26.26
CA LYS A 83 -11.40 -17.81 -27.61
C LYS A 83 -12.48 -18.56 -28.39
N ASP A 84 -13.44 -17.82 -28.93
CA ASP A 84 -14.40 -18.41 -29.84
C ASP A 84 -13.71 -18.73 -31.17
N THR A 85 -13.64 -20.01 -31.52
CA THR A 85 -13.08 -20.50 -32.77
C THR A 85 -14.16 -20.91 -33.78
N LYS A 86 -15.45 -20.75 -33.44
CA LYS A 86 -16.52 -21.10 -34.35
C LYS A 86 -16.57 -20.09 -35.51
N PRO A 87 -16.62 -20.56 -36.76
CA PRO A 87 -16.84 -19.69 -37.90
C PRO A 87 -18.19 -18.99 -37.77
N ASP A 88 -18.28 -17.76 -38.28
CA ASP A 88 -19.48 -16.95 -38.15
C ASP A 88 -20.66 -17.52 -38.96
N GLU A 89 -20.38 -18.40 -39.92
CA GLU A 89 -21.37 -19.14 -40.73
C GLU A 89 -22.23 -20.12 -39.91
N ASP A 90 -21.70 -20.66 -38.81
CA ASP A 90 -22.40 -21.62 -37.93
C ASP A 90 -23.18 -20.95 -36.79
N LYS A 91 -23.11 -19.62 -36.68
CA LYS A 91 -23.80 -18.86 -35.64
C LYS A 91 -25.18 -18.45 -36.16
N PRO A 92 -26.28 -18.87 -35.50
CA PRO A 92 -27.63 -18.52 -35.96
C PRO A 92 -27.98 -17.02 -35.77
N PHE A 93 -27.09 -16.24 -35.16
CA PHE A 93 -27.16 -14.80 -34.92
C PHE A 93 -25.76 -14.21 -34.74
#